data_AF-A0A2L1KUI4-F1
#
_entry.id   AF-A0A2L1KUI4-F1
#
_cell.length_a   1.000
_cell.length_b   1.000
_cell.length_c   1.000
_cell.angle_alpha   90.00
_cell.angle_beta   90.00
_cell.angle_gamma   90.00
#
_symmetry.space_group_name_H-M   'P 1'
#
loop_
_entity.id
_entity.type
_entity.pdbx_description
1 polymer ?
#
loop_
_entity_poly.entity_id
_entity_poly.type
_entity_poly.pdbx_seq_one_letter_code
_entity_poly.pdbx_strand_id
1 'polypeptide(L)'
;MEKYTSLRTIADDIQMYPYSYLLCRQLLKEEYIEGEAVIGIYKKELVQTPETELAYTNSILQYSWIETKAHTIIDPLIDFRAGNQAVNLNERSKTANYHAGVNPLKITKELLPKHRCSDEVFTLMRGAESEAMRRILGLEQNPNGITMTEAAYIANYHTCNYLGYDRIILNFFIKHKLTSILINE
;
A
#
# COMPACT_ATOMS: atom_id res chain seq x y z
N MET A 1 16.70 -4.00 23.17
CA MET A 1 16.15 -5.31 22.74
C MET A 1 14.67 -5.23 22.36
N GLU A 2 13.86 -4.38 23.02
CA GLU A 2 12.42 -4.22 22.73
C GLU A 2 12.08 -3.73 21.31
N LYS A 3 12.86 -2.78 20.74
CA LYS A 3 12.63 -2.23 19.39
C LYS A 3 12.71 -3.25 18.24
N TYR A 4 13.50 -4.31 18.39
CA TYR A 4 13.62 -5.35 17.35
C TYR A 4 12.52 -6.40 17.47
N THR A 5 12.02 -6.63 18.69
CA THR A 5 10.85 -7.48 18.93
C THR A 5 9.59 -6.86 18.33
N SER A 6 9.39 -5.54 18.48
CA SER A 6 8.23 -4.85 17.88
C SER A 6 8.23 -4.92 16.36
N LEU A 7 9.38 -4.70 15.70
CA LEU A 7 9.50 -4.78 14.24
C LEU A 7 9.15 -6.17 13.68
N ARG A 8 9.57 -7.23 14.39
CA ARG A 8 9.24 -8.59 14.00
C ARG A 8 7.75 -8.88 14.19
N THR A 9 7.15 -8.44 15.29
CA THR A 9 5.70 -8.56 15.52
C THR A 9 4.91 -7.81 14.44
N ILE A 10 5.31 -6.58 14.10
CA ILE A 10 4.65 -5.79 13.03
C ILE A 10 4.78 -6.50 11.68
N ALA A 11 5.93 -7.09 11.36
CA ALA A 11 6.13 -7.82 10.10
C ALA A 11 5.35 -9.14 10.05
N ASP A 12 5.30 -9.90 11.15
CA ASP A 12 4.62 -11.19 11.23
C ASP A 12 3.07 -11.03 11.19
N ASP A 13 2.54 -9.93 11.73
CA ASP A 13 1.10 -9.61 11.70
C ASP A 13 0.60 -9.12 10.33
N ILE A 14 1.51 -8.56 9.52
CA ILE A 14 1.24 -7.94 8.21
C ILE A 14 1.52 -8.96 7.11
N GLN A 15 0.46 -9.55 6.53
CA GLN A 15 0.57 -10.41 5.35
C GLN A 15 1.26 -9.65 4.20
N MET A 16 2.15 -10.29 3.44
CA MET A 16 3.12 -9.51 2.65
C MET A 16 2.79 -9.32 1.17
N TYR A 17 3.18 -8.12 0.69
CA TYR A 17 2.81 -7.37 -0.53
C TYR A 17 1.59 -6.42 -0.40
N PRO A 18 0.35 -6.89 -0.19
CA PRO A 18 -0.82 -6.02 -0.22
C PRO A 18 -0.94 -5.12 1.02
N TYR A 19 -0.13 -5.37 2.05
CA TYR A 19 -0.10 -4.58 3.28
C TYR A 19 1.23 -3.85 3.51
N SER A 20 2.07 -3.74 2.48
CA SER A 20 3.37 -3.02 2.56
C SER A 20 3.22 -1.58 3.06
N TYR A 21 2.11 -0.93 2.71
CA TYR A 21 1.79 0.41 3.21
C TYR A 21 1.52 0.47 4.71
N LEU A 22 0.87 -0.56 5.30
CA LEU A 22 0.61 -0.61 6.74
C LEU A 22 1.92 -0.55 7.53
N LEU A 23 2.92 -1.33 7.11
CA LEU A 23 4.22 -1.35 7.76
C LEU A 23 4.90 0.02 7.64
N CYS A 24 4.91 0.62 6.44
CA CYS A 24 5.48 1.96 6.26
C CYS A 24 4.80 2.99 7.18
N ARG A 25 3.47 2.96 7.28
CA ARG A 25 2.70 3.84 8.17
C ARG A 25 3.01 3.59 9.65
N GLN A 26 3.10 2.34 10.07
CA GLN A 26 3.41 1.99 11.45
C GLN A 26 4.84 2.43 11.83
N LEU A 27 5.81 2.27 10.93
CA LEU A 27 7.19 2.73 11.15
C LEU A 27 7.27 4.25 11.34
N LEU A 28 6.47 5.02 10.59
CA LEU A 28 6.39 6.47 10.74
C LEU A 28 5.62 6.88 12.01
N LYS A 29 4.51 6.20 12.32
CA LYS A 29 3.67 6.49 13.50
C LYS A 29 4.44 6.29 14.81
N GLU A 30 5.26 5.25 14.87
CA GLU A 30 6.08 4.91 16.04
C GLU A 30 7.45 5.64 16.04
N GLU A 31 7.64 6.61 15.13
CA GLU A 31 8.84 7.44 15.04
C GLU A 31 10.15 6.63 14.87
N TYR A 32 10.07 5.42 14.30
CA TYR A 32 11.28 4.65 13.96
C TYR A 32 12.07 5.29 12.81
N ILE A 33 11.37 6.01 11.93
CA ILE A 33 11.88 6.61 10.70
C ILE A 33 11.18 7.95 10.48
N GLU A 34 11.89 8.93 9.92
CA GLU A 34 11.29 10.16 9.42
C GLU A 34 11.12 10.13 7.90
N GLY A 35 9.96 10.56 7.39
CA GLY A 35 9.69 10.62 5.96
C GLY A 35 8.21 10.56 5.63
N GLU A 36 7.90 10.17 4.40
CA GLU A 36 6.55 10.00 3.90
C GLU A 36 6.34 8.59 3.36
N ALA A 37 5.33 7.89 3.87
CA ALA A 37 4.92 6.62 3.30
C ALA A 37 4.17 6.88 2.00
N VAL A 38 4.66 6.26 0.92
CA VAL A 38 4.05 6.37 -0.40
C VAL A 38 3.59 5.02 -0.91
N ILE A 39 2.61 5.03 -1.80
CA ILE A 39 2.20 3.88 -2.60
C ILE A 39 2.49 4.22 -4.05
N GLY A 40 3.17 3.35 -4.77
CA GLY A 40 3.41 3.53 -6.20
C GLY A 40 3.62 2.20 -6.90
N ILE A 41 4.32 2.25 -8.04
CA ILE A 41 4.62 1.09 -8.86
C ILE A 41 6.05 0.66 -8.63
N TYR A 42 6.25 -0.58 -8.19
CA TYR A 42 7.55 -1.24 -8.21
C TYR A 42 7.69 -2.11 -9.45
N LYS A 43 8.77 -1.91 -10.20
CA LYS A 43 9.18 -2.80 -11.30
C LYS A 43 10.16 -3.84 -10.77
N LYS A 44 9.75 -5.10 -10.77
CA LYS A 44 10.61 -6.24 -10.45
C LYS A 44 11.15 -6.83 -11.74
N GLU A 45 12.47 -6.80 -11.89
CA GLU A 45 13.17 -7.50 -12.97
C GLU A 45 13.11 -9.00 -12.71
N LEU A 46 12.57 -9.79 -13.65
CA LEU A 46 12.46 -11.25 -13.52
C LEU A 46 13.68 -12.00 -14.06
N VAL A 47 14.53 -11.34 -14.84
CA VAL A 47 15.74 -11.92 -15.44
C VAL A 47 16.89 -10.92 -15.31
N GLN A 48 17.96 -11.33 -14.63
CA GLN A 48 19.16 -10.50 -14.43
C GLN A 48 20.23 -10.73 -15.51
N THR A 49 20.13 -11.82 -16.28
CA THR A 49 21.08 -12.20 -17.35
C THR A 49 20.35 -12.49 -18.66
N PRO A 50 20.55 -11.68 -19.71
CA PRO A 50 19.90 -11.88 -21.00
C PRO A 50 20.64 -12.97 -21.78
N GLU A 51 20.24 -14.24 -21.61
CA GLU A 51 20.72 -15.31 -22.51
C GLU A 51 19.97 -15.30 -23.85
N THR A 52 18.93 -14.49 -23.98
CA THR A 52 18.12 -14.36 -25.20
C THR A 52 17.60 -12.93 -25.31
N GLU A 53 17.38 -12.44 -26.53
CA GLU A 53 16.75 -11.14 -26.86
C GLU A 53 15.28 -11.03 -26.40
N LEU A 54 14.89 -11.72 -25.33
CA LEU A 54 13.59 -11.58 -24.70
C LEU A 54 13.56 -10.25 -23.96
N ALA A 55 12.81 -9.30 -24.51
CA ALA A 55 12.52 -8.01 -23.90
C ALA A 55 12.23 -8.19 -22.39
N TYR A 56 12.97 -7.44 -21.56
CA TYR A 56 12.87 -7.37 -20.10
C TYR A 56 11.51 -7.82 -19.57
N THR A 57 11.43 -9.05 -19.06
CA THR A 57 10.21 -9.54 -18.43
C THR A 57 10.14 -8.90 -17.04
N ASN A 58 9.43 -7.77 -16.94
CA ASN A 58 9.22 -7.08 -15.68
C ASN A 58 7.87 -7.51 -15.09
N SER A 59 7.81 -7.80 -13.79
CA SER A 59 6.53 -7.78 -13.08
C SER A 59 6.31 -6.41 -12.44
N ILE A 60 5.07 -5.94 -12.52
CA ILE A 60 4.62 -4.66 -11.99
C ILE A 60 3.75 -4.96 -10.78
N LEU A 61 4.05 -4.32 -9.66
CA LEU A 61 3.27 -4.44 -8.43
C LEU A 61 2.99 -3.05 -7.85
N GLN A 62 1.76 -2.85 -7.38
CA GLN A 62 1.46 -1.75 -6.48
C GLN A 62 2.14 -2.03 -5.14
N TYR A 63 2.96 -1.10 -4.68
CA TYR A 63 3.91 -1.35 -3.62
C TYR A 63 4.23 -0.07 -2.84
N SER A 64 4.68 -0.21 -1.59
CA SER A 64 4.97 0.92 -0.71
C SER A 64 6.39 0.98 -0.22
N TRP A 65 6.88 2.21 -0.08
CA TRP A 65 8.16 2.54 0.51
C TRP A 65 8.02 3.87 1.27
N ILE A 66 9.05 4.25 2.00
CA ILE A 66 9.16 5.55 2.66
C ILE A 66 10.10 6.42 1.84
N GLU A 67 9.64 7.61 1.44
CA GLU A 67 10.51 8.67 0.91
C GLU A 67 11.00 9.54 2.06
N THR A 68 12.32 9.65 2.21
CA THR A 68 12.90 10.44 3.31
C THR A 68 13.02 11.92 2.89
N LYS A 69 13.30 12.78 3.87
CA LYS A 69 13.58 14.21 3.62
C LYS A 69 14.83 14.44 2.76
N ALA A 70 15.75 13.46 2.71
CA ALA A 70 17.00 13.53 1.93
C ALA A 70 16.84 13.05 0.48
N HIS A 71 15.61 12.86 -0.01
CA HIS A 71 15.31 12.28 -1.32
C HIS A 71 15.87 10.85 -1.51
N THR A 72 16.16 10.16 -0.41
CA THR A 72 16.44 8.72 -0.38
C THR A 72 15.14 7.95 -0.16
N ILE A 73 15.20 6.64 -0.32
CA ILE A 73 14.09 5.75 0.03
C ILE A 73 14.52 4.77 1.12
N ILE A 74 13.56 4.37 1.93
CA ILE A 74 13.64 3.19 2.77
C ILE A 74 12.55 2.23 2.30
N ASP A 75 12.94 1.00 2.00
CA ASP A 75 12.04 -0.06 1.60
C ASP A 75 12.08 -1.18 2.64
N PRO A 76 11.13 -1.16 3.60
CA PRO A 76 11.12 -2.10 4.71
C PRO A 76 11.07 -3.57 4.28
N LEU A 77 10.57 -3.88 3.09
CA LEU A 77 10.34 -5.26 2.65
C LEU A 77 11.20 -5.66 1.45
N ILE A 78 12.25 -4.89 1.14
CA ILE A 78 13.16 -5.24 0.04
C ILE A 78 13.78 -6.63 0.21
N ASP A 79 14.18 -7.00 1.42
CA ASP A 79 14.78 -8.31 1.69
C ASP A 79 13.74 -9.43 1.64
N PHE A 80 12.49 -9.14 2.05
CA PHE A 80 11.36 -10.06 1.87
C PHE A 80 11.08 -10.36 0.40
N ARG A 81 11.25 -9.39 -0.50
CA ARG A 81 11.14 -9.64 -1.95
C ARG A 81 12.24 -10.54 -2.49
N ALA A 82 13.39 -10.59 -1.81
CA ALA A 82 14.53 -11.45 -2.11
C ALA A 82 14.45 -12.83 -1.41
N GLY A 83 13.37 -13.12 -0.68
CA GLY A 83 13.16 -14.39 0.03
C GLY A 83 13.74 -14.42 1.45
N ASN A 84 14.24 -13.30 1.96
CA ASN A 84 14.71 -13.16 3.33
C ASN A 84 13.64 -12.50 4.20
N GLN A 85 13.28 -13.07 5.36
CA GLN A 85 12.19 -12.57 6.20
C GLN A 85 12.58 -11.38 7.10
N ALA A 86 13.48 -10.52 6.64
CA ALA A 86 14.01 -9.42 7.44
C ALA A 86 13.45 -8.07 7.00
N VAL A 87 13.06 -7.25 7.99
CA VAL A 87 12.72 -5.84 7.75
C VAL A 87 14.00 -5.05 7.53
N ASN A 88 14.06 -4.26 6.46
CA ASN A 88 15.25 -3.49 6.08
C ASN A 88 15.00 -1.99 6.19
N LEU A 89 15.67 -1.33 7.14
CA LEU A 89 15.52 0.10 7.37
C LEU A 89 16.66 0.94 6.78
N ASN A 90 17.50 0.36 5.92
CA ASN A 90 18.63 1.07 5.33
C ASN A 90 18.16 2.03 4.25
N GLU A 91 18.53 3.30 4.41
CA GLU A 91 18.38 4.33 3.39
C GLU A 91 19.20 4.00 2.14
N ARG A 92 18.62 4.31 0.98
CA ARG A 92 19.26 4.10 -0.32
C ARG A 92 18.77 5.10 -1.36
N SER A 93 19.58 5.33 -2.38
CA SER A 93 19.17 6.15 -3.52
C SER A 93 17.95 5.53 -4.22
N LYS A 94 16.99 6.36 -4.61
CA LYS A 94 15.83 5.94 -5.39
C LYS A 94 16.27 5.49 -6.77
N THR A 95 16.07 4.21 -7.09
CA THR A 95 16.37 3.67 -8.43
C THR A 95 15.19 3.87 -9.37
N ALA A 96 15.43 3.63 -10.66
CA ALA A 96 14.37 3.63 -11.67
C ALA A 96 13.28 2.59 -11.41
N ASN A 97 13.46 1.62 -10.49
CA ASN A 97 12.44 0.60 -10.23
C ASN A 97 11.28 1.10 -9.35
N TYR A 98 11.39 2.27 -8.72
CA TYR A 98 10.36 2.88 -7.88
C TYR A 98 9.70 4.06 -8.60
N HIS A 99 8.45 3.89 -9.01
CA HIS A 99 7.75 4.85 -9.88
C HIS A 99 6.45 5.37 -9.28
N ALA A 100 6.11 6.62 -9.62
CA ALA A 100 4.81 7.22 -9.35
C ALA A 100 4.34 7.04 -7.89
N GLY A 101 5.26 7.19 -6.94
CA GLY A 101 4.94 7.15 -5.51
C GLY A 101 4.02 8.32 -5.17
N VAL A 102 2.86 8.01 -4.61
CA VAL A 102 1.90 8.99 -4.10
C VAL A 102 1.68 8.76 -2.61
N ASN A 103 1.60 9.84 -1.84
CA ASN A 103 1.23 9.79 -0.44
C ASN A 103 -0.31 9.76 -0.33
N PRO A 104 -0.95 8.64 0.05
CA PRO A 104 -2.41 8.52 0.06
C PRO A 104 -3.08 9.57 0.93
N LEU A 105 -2.42 10.05 1.98
CA LEU A 105 -2.95 11.05 2.92
C LEU A 105 -3.03 12.45 2.31
N LYS A 106 -2.38 12.67 1.16
CA LYS A 106 -2.26 13.97 0.50
C LYS A 106 -2.82 14.00 -0.92
N ILE A 107 -3.35 12.88 -1.43
CA ILE A 107 -3.95 12.85 -2.77
C ILE A 107 -5.42 13.26 -2.72
N THR A 108 -5.88 13.88 -3.81
CA THR A 108 -7.31 14.13 -4.06
C THR A 108 -7.89 13.01 -4.92
N LYS A 109 -9.21 12.98 -5.05
CA LYS A 109 -9.92 12.00 -5.88
C LYS A 109 -9.45 12.01 -7.34
N GLU A 110 -9.13 13.18 -7.87
CA GLU A 110 -8.69 13.39 -9.25
C GLU A 110 -7.27 12.88 -9.49
N LEU A 111 -6.48 12.77 -8.42
CA LEU A 111 -5.10 12.27 -8.45
C LEU A 111 -5.01 10.77 -8.13
N LEU A 112 -6.13 10.11 -7.82
CA LEU A 112 -6.16 8.67 -7.67
C LEU A 112 -5.76 7.98 -8.99
N PRO A 113 -4.90 6.95 -8.94
CA PRO A 113 -4.66 6.11 -10.09
C PRO A 113 -5.97 5.52 -10.62
N LYS A 114 -6.10 5.40 -11.94
CA LYS A 114 -7.25 4.74 -12.55
C LYS A 114 -7.39 3.32 -12.01
N HIS A 115 -8.58 2.98 -11.52
CA HIS A 115 -8.91 1.64 -11.06
C HIS A 115 -8.63 0.58 -12.15
N ARG A 116 -7.92 -0.48 -11.77
CA ARG A 116 -7.62 -1.64 -12.63
C ARG A 116 -7.86 -2.92 -11.84
N CYS A 117 -8.66 -3.82 -12.39
CA CYS A 117 -8.95 -5.11 -11.75
C CYS A 117 -7.68 -5.94 -11.50
N SER A 118 -6.61 -5.75 -12.30
CA SER A 118 -5.32 -6.41 -12.12
C SER A 118 -4.58 -6.00 -10.85
N ASP A 119 -4.93 -4.83 -10.29
CA ASP A 119 -4.24 -4.21 -9.17
C ASP A 119 -5.07 -4.33 -7.88
N GLU A 120 -6.23 -4.98 -7.95
CA GLU A 120 -7.09 -5.28 -6.80
C GLU A 120 -6.36 -6.23 -5.84
N VAL A 121 -6.22 -5.81 -4.59
CA VAL A 121 -5.57 -6.60 -3.54
C VAL A 121 -6.49 -6.92 -2.36
N PHE A 122 -7.56 -6.14 -2.19
CA PHE A 122 -8.55 -6.36 -1.13
C PHE A 122 -9.89 -6.71 -1.75
N THR A 123 -10.27 -7.99 -1.63
CA THR A 123 -11.52 -8.50 -2.21
C THR A 123 -12.75 -8.02 -1.44
N LEU A 124 -13.77 -7.60 -2.17
CA LEU A 124 -15.03 -7.12 -1.62
C LEU A 124 -16.09 -8.22 -1.63
N MET A 125 -16.99 -8.21 -0.64
CA MET A 125 -18.23 -8.98 -0.76
C MET A 125 -19.14 -8.33 -1.80
N ARG A 126 -19.81 -9.16 -2.61
CA ARG A 126 -20.82 -8.67 -3.56
C ARG A 126 -21.98 -8.03 -2.81
N GLY A 127 -22.52 -6.95 -3.36
CA GLY A 127 -23.69 -6.26 -2.82
C GLY A 127 -23.28 -4.94 -2.18
N ALA A 128 -23.62 -4.76 -0.91
CA ALA A 128 -23.49 -3.46 -0.26
C ALA A 128 -22.03 -2.98 -0.12
N GLU A 129 -21.06 -3.89 0.04
CA GLU A 129 -19.64 -3.54 0.12
C GLU A 129 -19.10 -3.05 -1.23
N SER A 130 -19.36 -3.80 -2.32
CA SER A 130 -18.96 -3.35 -3.66
C SER A 130 -19.70 -2.09 -4.12
N GLU A 131 -20.97 -1.93 -3.76
CA GLU A 131 -21.71 -0.69 -4.04
C GLU A 131 -21.15 0.51 -3.27
N ALA A 132 -20.82 0.34 -1.98
CA ALA A 132 -20.24 1.40 -1.16
C ALA A 132 -18.91 1.88 -1.76
N MET A 133 -18.00 0.96 -2.08
CA MET A 133 -16.73 1.30 -2.72
C MET A 133 -16.92 1.99 -4.07
N ARG A 134 -17.84 1.49 -4.91
CA ARG A 134 -18.18 2.14 -6.18
C ARG A 134 -18.60 3.59 -5.99
N ARG A 135 -19.52 3.87 -5.06
CA ARG A 135 -20.06 5.21 -4.84
C ARG A 135 -19.01 6.16 -4.27
N ILE A 136 -18.25 5.74 -3.27
CA ILE A 136 -17.21 6.56 -2.62
C ILE A 136 -16.10 6.90 -3.61
N LEU A 137 -15.60 5.90 -4.34
CA LEU A 137 -14.55 6.08 -5.34
C LEU A 137 -15.05 6.67 -6.66
N GLY A 138 -16.37 6.72 -6.89
CA GLY A 138 -16.96 7.22 -8.14
C GLY A 138 -16.68 6.31 -9.34
N LEU A 139 -16.66 4.99 -9.12
CA LEU A 139 -16.44 4.02 -10.19
C LEU A 139 -17.72 3.81 -11.01
N GLU A 140 -17.58 3.52 -12.29
CA GLU A 140 -18.72 3.27 -13.18
C GLU A 140 -19.46 1.98 -12.82
N GLN A 141 -18.71 0.94 -12.43
CA GLN A 141 -19.21 -0.40 -12.13
C GLN A 141 -18.82 -0.84 -10.72
N ASN A 142 -19.55 -1.80 -10.18
CA ASN A 142 -19.22 -2.38 -8.87
C ASN A 142 -17.91 -3.18 -9.00
N PRO A 143 -16.84 -2.81 -8.27
CA PRO A 143 -15.59 -3.54 -8.35
C PRO A 143 -15.67 -4.85 -7.55
N ASN A 144 -14.77 -5.80 -7.86
CA ASN A 144 -14.66 -7.06 -7.10
C ASN A 144 -13.63 -6.95 -5.98
N GLY A 145 -12.76 -5.95 -6.05
CA GLY A 145 -11.77 -5.61 -5.05
C GLY A 145 -11.46 -4.12 -5.05
N ILE A 146 -10.62 -3.67 -4.14
CA ILE A 146 -9.97 -2.36 -4.25
C ILE A 146 -8.46 -2.51 -4.17
N THR A 147 -7.78 -1.54 -4.77
CA THR A 147 -6.32 -1.43 -4.73
C THR A 147 -5.87 -0.92 -3.35
N MET A 148 -4.58 -1.07 -3.04
CA MET A 148 -3.97 -0.56 -1.81
C MET A 148 -4.07 0.96 -1.72
N THR A 149 -3.88 1.67 -2.84
CA THR A 149 -4.03 3.13 -2.89
C THR A 149 -5.47 3.57 -2.60
N GLU A 150 -6.46 2.89 -3.16
CA GLU A 150 -7.87 3.21 -2.92
C GLU A 150 -8.26 2.97 -1.45
N ALA A 151 -7.84 1.84 -0.86
CA ALA A 151 -8.08 1.57 0.55
C ALA A 151 -7.44 2.64 1.45
N ALA A 152 -6.18 2.98 1.19
CA ALA A 152 -5.46 4.02 1.92
C ALA A 152 -6.06 5.42 1.73
N TYR A 153 -6.65 5.69 0.56
CA TYR A 153 -7.35 6.94 0.29
C TYR A 153 -8.67 7.05 1.07
N ILE A 154 -9.49 5.99 1.05
CA ILE A 154 -10.76 5.94 1.81
C ILE A 154 -10.51 6.07 3.32
N ALA A 155 -9.38 5.55 3.81
CA ALA A 155 -9.00 5.67 5.22
C ALA A 155 -8.78 7.12 5.69
N ASN A 156 -8.60 8.06 4.75
CA ASN A 156 -8.37 9.49 5.05
C ASN A 156 -9.66 10.30 5.02
N TYR A 157 -10.77 9.69 4.65
CA TYR A 157 -12.07 10.35 4.70
C TYR A 157 -12.55 10.49 6.14
N HIS A 158 -13.12 11.65 6.44
CA HIS A 158 -14.01 11.78 7.58
C HIS A 158 -15.24 10.90 7.38
N THR A 159 -15.79 10.34 8.47
CA THR A 159 -16.91 9.38 8.41
C THR A 159 -18.12 9.91 7.64
N CYS A 160 -18.43 11.20 7.78
CA CYS A 160 -19.50 11.86 6.99
C CYS A 160 -19.33 11.73 5.45
N ASN A 161 -18.12 11.49 4.95
CA ASN A 161 -17.83 11.28 3.53
C ASN A 161 -18.02 9.81 3.09
N TYR A 162 -18.39 8.90 4.00
CA TYR A 162 -18.75 7.52 3.68
C TYR A 162 -20.19 7.38 3.13
N LEU A 163 -20.92 8.48 2.95
CA LEU A 163 -22.23 8.50 2.28
C LEU A 163 -23.27 7.58 2.95
N GLY A 164 -23.19 7.41 4.28
CA GLY A 164 -24.06 6.52 5.05
C GLY A 164 -23.64 5.04 5.06
N TYR A 165 -22.48 4.71 4.48
CA TYR A 165 -21.92 3.36 4.48
C TYR A 165 -20.89 3.12 5.61
N ASP A 166 -20.88 3.95 6.65
CA ASP A 166 -19.86 3.94 7.71
C ASP A 166 -19.59 2.55 8.27
N ARG A 167 -20.65 1.82 8.63
CA ARG A 167 -20.55 0.47 9.18
C ARG A 167 -19.93 -0.52 8.19
N ILE A 168 -20.23 -0.39 6.90
CA ILE A 168 -19.69 -1.27 5.86
C ILE A 168 -18.21 -0.99 5.67
N ILE A 169 -17.83 0.29 5.60
CA ILE A 169 -16.45 0.71 5.43
C ILE A 169 -15.60 0.31 6.63
N LEU A 170 -16.07 0.55 7.86
CA LEU A 170 -15.39 0.11 9.08
C LEU A 170 -15.25 -1.42 9.15
N ASN A 171 -16.31 -2.16 8.80
CA ASN A 171 -16.25 -3.62 8.74
C ASN A 171 -15.24 -4.11 7.71
N PHE A 172 -15.15 -3.46 6.55
CA PHE A 172 -14.12 -3.74 5.53
C PHE A 172 -12.72 -3.54 6.12
N PHE A 173 -12.45 -2.40 6.76
CA PHE A 173 -11.15 -2.13 7.37
C PHE A 173 -10.80 -3.17 8.45
N ILE A 174 -11.75 -3.57 9.31
CA ILE A 174 -11.54 -4.59 10.34
C ILE A 174 -11.25 -5.96 9.70
N LYS A 175 -12.09 -6.40 8.75
CA LYS A 175 -11.97 -7.69 8.06
C LYS A 175 -10.61 -7.85 7.38
N HIS A 176 -10.13 -6.78 6.76
CA HIS A 176 -8.84 -6.76 6.07
C HIS A 176 -7.68 -6.35 6.98
N LYS A 177 -7.86 -6.21 8.30
CA LYS A 177 -6.81 -5.77 9.25
C LYS A 177 -6.15 -4.42 8.85
N LEU A 178 -6.93 -3.55 8.23
CA LEU A 178 -6.52 -2.22 7.76
C LEU A 178 -6.91 -1.11 8.75
N THR A 179 -7.34 -1.42 9.98
CA THR A 179 -7.73 -0.38 10.95
C THR A 179 -6.59 0.59 11.29
N SER A 180 -5.33 0.15 11.19
CA SER A 180 -4.15 0.97 11.47
C SER A 180 -3.88 2.09 10.45
N ILE A 181 -4.52 2.08 9.26
CA ILE A 181 -4.42 3.19 8.31
C ILE A 181 -5.46 4.28 8.49
N LEU A 182 -6.49 4.05 9.31
CA LEU A 182 -7.50 5.08 9.60
C LEU A 182 -6.81 6.30 10.23
N ILE A 183 -6.99 7.48 9.63
CA ILE A 183 -6.41 8.74 10.16
C ILE A 183 -7.22 9.25 11.36
N ASN A 184 -8.49 8.86 11.49
CA ASN A 184 -9.42 9.46 12.44
C ASN A 184 -9.26 8.83 13.85
N GLU A 185 -8.30 9.33 14.62
CA GLU A 185 -8.38 9.48 16.08
C GLU A 185 -8.08 10.93 16.47
#